data_AF-A0A923WGW7-F1
#
_entry.id   AF-A0A923WGW7-F1
#
_cell.length_a   1.000
_cell.length_b   1.000
_cell.length_c   1.000
_cell.angle_alpha   90.00
_cell.angle_beta   90.00
_cell.angle_gamma   90.00
#
_symmetry.space_group_name_H-M   'P 1'
#
loop_
_entity.id
_entity.type
_entity.pdbx_description
1 polymer ?
#
loop_
_entity_poly.entity_id
_entity_poly.type
_entity_poly.pdbx_seq_one_letter_code
_entity_poly.pdbx_strand_id
1 'polypeptide(L)'
;MEITIKRTPEDHLSFLTYVAFQRKKRFRLIIIILTSLWVSTSLKPAGIEEFLLYFAGITSCYFAIIIIAYVVSIVILKNKFKKKKELLEEVTIAISEEGIRSISESSDTLTKWETIKRIEDAPEWLYVGLGFRKSLIIPKRFFHSPDEANYFLESMQEKFFPKQAYFKSINGKHLYKWGLLGLIPNVGLLSGGILLYKGILTYKDKKLSFIGLGSIAFTFIFWFAAITISENSNSHKNSITEQTNKQLNELVKQLEFYNMQNNVYPDSLKQLANAEAWTYDPMTLSFNMKHPKELIYKTSRKKYELYSVGLDLIPGTKDDLYPTITKGDTIKYGFVRGL
;
A
#
# COMPACT_ATOMS: atom_id res chain seq x y z
N MET A 1 -9.64 -3.78 -47.70
CA MET A 1 -10.39 -4.71 -46.82
C MET A 1 -11.44 -3.90 -46.10
N GLU A 2 -12.68 -4.40 -46.10
CA GLU A 2 -13.87 -3.67 -45.63
C GLU A 2 -14.71 -4.60 -44.77
N ILE A 3 -15.29 -4.05 -43.70
CA ILE A 3 -16.20 -4.78 -42.82
C ILE A 3 -17.35 -3.88 -42.42
N THR A 4 -18.57 -4.38 -42.55
CA THR A 4 -19.78 -3.68 -42.11
C THR A 4 -20.18 -4.18 -40.74
N ILE A 5 -20.29 -3.27 -39.76
CA ILE A 5 -20.65 -3.61 -38.39
C ILE A 5 -21.87 -2.84 -37.92
N LYS A 6 -22.73 -3.50 -37.15
CA LYS A 6 -23.85 -2.84 -36.45
C LYS A 6 -23.69 -3.02 -34.94
N ARG A 7 -23.22 -1.97 -34.28
CA ARG A 7 -22.93 -2.00 -32.84
C ARG A 7 -24.22 -1.94 -32.04
N THR A 8 -24.30 -2.75 -30.98
CA THR A 8 -25.43 -2.73 -30.04
C THR A 8 -25.01 -2.09 -28.71
N PRO A 9 -25.96 -1.63 -27.87
CA PRO A 9 -25.64 -1.16 -26.52
C PRO A 9 -24.88 -2.19 -25.67
N GLU A 10 -25.19 -3.48 -25.85
CA GLU A 10 -24.55 -4.60 -25.17
C GLU A 10 -23.07 -4.71 -25.55
N ASP A 11 -22.68 -4.33 -26.77
CA ASP A 11 -21.27 -4.34 -27.18
C ASP A 11 -20.43 -3.37 -26.37
N HIS A 12 -20.93 -2.15 -26.26
CA HIS A 12 -20.25 -1.12 -25.52
C HIS A 12 -20.21 -1.45 -24.03
N LEU A 13 -21.27 -2.07 -23.49
CA LEU A 13 -21.32 -2.47 -22.08
C LEU A 13 -20.37 -3.65 -21.80
N SER A 14 -20.31 -4.63 -22.70
CA SER A 14 -19.38 -5.77 -22.62
C SER A 14 -17.93 -5.30 -22.74
N PHE A 15 -17.65 -4.39 -23.66
CA PHE A 15 -16.33 -3.75 -23.78
C PHE A 15 -15.97 -2.93 -22.53
N LEU A 16 -16.90 -2.15 -21.97
CA LEU A 16 -16.67 -1.41 -20.71
C LEU A 16 -16.37 -2.38 -19.56
N THR A 17 -17.08 -3.49 -19.47
CA THR A 17 -16.85 -4.54 -18.47
C THR A 17 -15.45 -5.13 -18.62
N TYR A 18 -15.05 -5.45 -19.86
CA TYR A 18 -13.70 -5.91 -20.17
C TYR A 18 -12.65 -4.89 -19.72
N VAL A 19 -12.79 -3.61 -20.08
CA VAL A 19 -11.85 -2.55 -19.68
C VAL A 19 -11.81 -2.37 -18.16
N ALA A 20 -12.98 -2.39 -17.50
CA ALA A 20 -13.12 -2.14 -16.08
C ALA A 20 -12.62 -3.30 -15.21
N PHE A 21 -12.72 -4.56 -15.64
CA PHE A 21 -12.42 -5.70 -14.76
C PHE A 21 -11.33 -6.62 -15.30
N GLN A 22 -11.25 -6.81 -16.61
CA GLN A 22 -10.36 -7.82 -17.20
C GLN A 22 -9.06 -7.21 -17.73
N ARG A 23 -9.13 -6.01 -18.32
CA ARG A 23 -7.98 -5.33 -18.89
C ARG A 23 -6.96 -5.04 -17.79
N LYS A 24 -5.76 -5.59 -17.95
CA LYS A 24 -4.67 -5.48 -16.97
C LYS A 24 -5.06 -5.94 -15.55
N LYS A 25 -5.96 -6.94 -15.42
CA LYS A 25 -6.41 -7.45 -14.10
C LYS A 25 -5.25 -7.79 -13.16
N ARG A 26 -4.23 -8.50 -13.67
CA ARG A 26 -3.04 -8.90 -12.89
C ARG A 26 -2.29 -7.69 -12.35
N PHE A 27 -2.01 -6.70 -13.21
CA PHE A 27 -1.30 -5.48 -12.81
C PHE A 27 -2.06 -4.67 -11.76
N ARG A 28 -3.40 -4.57 -11.89
CA ARG A 28 -4.23 -3.88 -10.90
C ARG A 28 -4.27 -4.59 -9.56
N LEU A 29 -4.43 -5.91 -9.56
CA LEU A 29 -4.39 -6.71 -8.33
C LEU A 29 -3.04 -6.57 -7.62
N ILE A 30 -1.93 -6.60 -8.36
CA ILE A 30 -0.59 -6.38 -7.80
C ILE A 30 -0.50 -5.00 -7.15
N ILE A 31 -0.95 -3.94 -7.82
CA ILE A 31 -0.95 -2.59 -7.24
C ILE A 31 -1.78 -2.55 -5.97
N ILE A 32 -3.02 -3.03 -5.99
CA ILE A 32 -3.93 -3.00 -4.85
C ILE A 32 -3.29 -3.72 -3.65
N ILE A 33 -2.76 -4.93 -3.85
CA ILE A 33 -2.12 -5.70 -2.79
C ILE A 33 -0.91 -4.94 -2.22
N LEU A 34 -0.01 -4.45 -3.08
CA LEU A 34 1.18 -3.74 -2.63
C LEU A 34 0.85 -2.44 -1.89
N THR A 35 -0.14 -1.68 -2.36
CA THR A 35 -0.56 -0.44 -1.70
C THR A 35 -1.30 -0.71 -0.39
N SER A 36 -2.13 -1.75 -0.33
CA SER A 36 -2.82 -2.15 0.90
C SER A 36 -1.81 -2.61 1.95
N LEU A 37 -0.83 -3.46 1.58
CA LEU A 37 0.26 -3.86 2.49
C LEU A 37 1.01 -2.64 3.01
N TRP A 38 1.40 -1.74 2.10
CA TRP A 38 2.15 -0.54 2.45
C TRP A 38 1.40 0.37 3.43
N VAL A 39 0.14 0.70 3.15
CA VAL A 39 -0.64 1.59 4.01
C VAL A 39 -0.94 0.91 5.35
N SER A 40 -1.29 -0.38 5.38
CA SER A 40 -1.55 -1.09 6.64
C SER A 40 -0.34 -1.14 7.57
N THR A 41 0.87 -1.38 7.03
CA THR A 41 2.10 -1.35 7.84
C THR A 41 2.42 0.07 8.35
N SER A 42 2.09 1.10 7.57
CA SER A 42 2.36 2.49 7.93
C SER A 42 1.50 3.00 9.09
N LEU A 43 0.35 2.37 9.34
CA LEU A 43 -0.56 2.72 10.43
C LEU A 43 -0.13 2.19 11.80
N LYS A 44 0.98 1.45 11.89
CA LYS A 44 1.53 0.88 13.14
C LYS A 44 0.48 0.10 13.97
N PRO A 45 -0.13 -0.95 13.38
CA PRO A 45 -1.12 -1.75 14.09
C PRO A 45 -0.53 -2.37 15.37
N ALA A 46 -1.31 -2.40 16.45
CA ALA A 46 -0.94 -2.99 17.73
C ALA A 46 -0.83 -4.53 17.67
N GLY A 47 -1.40 -5.16 16.64
CA GLY A 47 -1.36 -6.60 16.41
C GLY A 47 -1.80 -7.02 15.02
N ILE A 48 -1.77 -8.35 14.77
CA ILE A 48 -2.10 -8.92 13.47
C ILE A 48 -3.56 -8.70 13.07
N GLU A 49 -4.49 -8.69 14.04
CA GLU A 49 -5.91 -8.47 13.80
C GLU A 49 -6.17 -7.06 13.23
N GLU A 50 -5.56 -6.05 13.85
CA GLU A 50 -5.66 -4.65 13.42
C GLU A 50 -4.99 -4.44 12.05
N PHE A 51 -3.85 -5.09 11.80
CA PHE A 51 -3.21 -5.11 10.48
C PHE A 51 -4.13 -5.67 9.40
N LEU A 52 -4.76 -6.82 9.66
CA LEU A 52 -5.68 -7.47 8.72
C LEU A 52 -6.92 -6.62 8.48
N LEU A 53 -7.44 -5.96 9.53
CA LEU A 53 -8.56 -5.03 9.41
C LEU A 53 -8.21 -3.85 8.50
N TYR A 54 -7.06 -3.22 8.70
CA TYR A 54 -6.58 -2.14 7.82
C TYR A 54 -6.41 -2.63 6.38
N PHE A 55 -5.76 -3.78 6.20
CA PHE A 55 -5.51 -4.34 4.87
C PHE A 55 -6.82 -4.62 4.12
N ALA A 56 -7.80 -5.24 4.79
CA ALA A 56 -9.11 -5.51 4.25
C ALA A 56 -9.87 -4.21 3.92
N GLY A 57 -9.84 -3.22 4.82
CA GLY A 57 -10.46 -1.91 4.62
C GLY A 57 -9.93 -1.19 3.39
N ILE A 58 -8.60 -1.06 3.26
CA ILE A 58 -7.95 -0.38 2.14
C ILE A 58 -8.23 -1.11 0.82
N THR A 59 -8.13 -2.44 0.83
CA THR A 59 -8.45 -3.27 -0.34
C THR A 59 -9.90 -3.09 -0.78
N SER A 60 -10.84 -3.03 0.17
CA SER A 60 -12.27 -2.78 -0.10
C SER A 60 -12.50 -1.39 -0.72
N CYS A 61 -11.80 -0.36 -0.26
CA CYS A 61 -11.85 0.97 -0.86
C CYS A 61 -11.41 0.96 -2.34
N TYR A 62 -10.35 0.23 -2.70
CA TYR A 62 -9.94 0.09 -4.10
C TYR A 62 -11.01 -0.55 -4.97
N PHE A 63 -11.65 -1.62 -4.49
CA PHE A 63 -12.74 -2.26 -5.22
C PHE A 63 -13.95 -1.32 -5.37
N ALA A 64 -14.31 -0.58 -4.32
CA ALA A 64 -15.37 0.41 -4.37
C ALA A 64 -15.09 1.49 -5.43
N ILE A 65 -13.86 2.02 -5.51
CA ILE A 65 -13.47 3.01 -6.53
C ILE A 65 -13.64 2.44 -7.94
N ILE A 66 -13.23 1.19 -8.18
CA ILE A 66 -13.37 0.54 -9.49
C ILE A 66 -14.85 0.38 -9.85
N ILE A 67 -15.68 -0.07 -8.90
CA ILE A 67 -17.13 -0.25 -9.09
C ILE A 67 -17.80 1.10 -9.37
N ILE A 68 -17.49 2.14 -8.60
CA ILE A 68 -18.03 3.50 -8.81
C ILE A 68 -17.65 4.01 -10.19
N ALA A 69 -16.37 3.90 -10.57
CA ALA A 69 -15.91 4.33 -11.89
C ALA A 69 -16.59 3.56 -13.04
N TYR A 70 -16.86 2.27 -12.84
CA TYR A 70 -17.61 1.44 -13.78
C TYR A 70 -19.08 1.88 -13.91
N VAL A 71 -19.78 2.09 -12.78
CA VAL A 71 -21.17 2.57 -12.76
C VAL A 71 -21.28 3.95 -13.41
N VAL A 72 -20.39 4.88 -13.09
CA VAL A 72 -20.32 6.21 -13.72
C VAL A 72 -20.12 6.07 -15.23
N SER A 73 -19.25 5.15 -15.67
CA SER A 73 -19.03 4.89 -17.10
C SER A 73 -20.29 4.37 -17.79
N ILE A 74 -21.08 3.50 -17.15
CA ILE A 74 -22.38 3.04 -17.66
C ILE A 74 -23.34 4.21 -17.79
N VAL A 75 -23.47 5.06 -16.76
CA VAL A 75 -24.39 6.22 -16.78
C VAL A 75 -24.02 7.18 -17.92
N ILE A 76 -22.73 7.48 -18.07
CA ILE A 76 -22.23 8.32 -19.17
C ILE A 76 -22.55 7.69 -20.52
N LEU A 77 -22.35 6.37 -20.67
CA LEU A 77 -22.62 5.65 -21.91
C LEU A 77 -24.12 5.68 -22.26
N LYS A 78 -25.00 5.38 -21.30
CA LYS A 78 -26.47 5.47 -21.49
C LYS A 78 -26.90 6.87 -21.93
N ASN A 79 -26.34 7.91 -21.32
CA ASN A 79 -26.62 9.29 -21.72
C ASN A 79 -26.09 9.61 -23.13
N LYS A 80 -24.97 9.01 -23.56
CA LYS A 80 -24.47 9.15 -24.93
C LYS A 80 -25.38 8.48 -25.95
N PHE A 81 -25.87 7.27 -25.67
CA PHE A 81 -26.81 6.59 -26.58
C PHE A 81 -28.11 7.36 -26.78
N LYS A 82 -28.61 8.04 -25.74
CA LYS A 82 -29.77 8.93 -25.87
C LYS A 82 -29.52 10.13 -26.78
N LYS A 83 -28.28 10.65 -26.80
CA LYS A 83 -27.90 11.87 -27.53
C LYS A 83 -27.35 11.63 -28.93
N LYS A 84 -26.77 10.46 -29.19
CA LYS A 84 -26.02 10.16 -30.42
C LYS A 84 -26.42 8.79 -30.97
N LYS A 85 -27.42 8.79 -31.85
CA LYS A 85 -27.87 7.58 -32.56
C LYS A 85 -26.78 7.00 -33.47
N GLU A 86 -25.88 7.85 -33.97
CA GLU A 86 -24.68 7.50 -34.76
C GLU A 86 -23.83 6.36 -34.15
N LEU A 87 -23.87 6.18 -32.83
CA LEU A 87 -23.11 5.12 -32.15
C LEU A 87 -23.67 3.72 -32.40
N LEU A 88 -24.94 3.62 -32.78
CA LEU A 88 -25.70 2.39 -32.99
C LEU A 88 -26.05 2.15 -34.46
N GLU A 89 -25.59 3.04 -35.35
CA GLU A 89 -25.77 2.90 -36.78
C GLU A 89 -24.86 1.79 -37.34
N GLU A 90 -25.27 1.28 -38.49
CA GLU A 90 -24.44 0.41 -39.30
C GLU A 90 -23.30 1.22 -39.90
N VAL A 91 -22.08 0.73 -39.72
CA VAL A 91 -20.86 1.42 -40.14
C VAL A 91 -19.98 0.47 -40.91
N THR A 92 -19.64 0.84 -42.14
CA THR A 92 -18.63 0.19 -42.95
C THR A 92 -17.26 0.77 -42.62
N ILE A 93 -16.36 -0.09 -42.17
CA ILE A 93 -15.00 0.25 -41.80
C ILE A 93 -14.08 -0.29 -42.90
N ALA A 94 -13.34 0.61 -43.54
CA ALA A 94 -12.39 0.28 -44.59
C ALA A 94 -10.98 0.74 -44.21
N ILE A 95 -10.00 -0.13 -44.43
CA ILE A 95 -8.57 0.18 -44.29
C ILE A 95 -8.08 0.79 -45.61
N SER A 96 -7.60 2.04 -45.59
CA SER A 96 -7.00 2.73 -46.74
C SER A 96 -5.50 2.97 -46.53
N GLU A 97 -4.82 3.54 -47.53
CA GLU A 97 -3.42 3.98 -47.38
C GLU A 97 -3.27 5.14 -46.38
N GLU A 98 -4.27 6.02 -46.31
CA GLU A 98 -4.21 7.22 -45.47
C GLU A 98 -4.65 6.97 -44.02
N GLY A 99 -5.55 6.00 -43.80
CA GLY A 99 -6.11 5.75 -42.48
C GLY A 99 -7.19 4.67 -42.46
N ILE A 100 -8.05 4.76 -41.44
CA ILE A 100 -9.26 3.96 -41.31
C ILE A 100 -10.44 4.86 -41.69
N ARG A 101 -11.15 4.53 -42.77
CA ARG A 101 -12.38 5.20 -43.17
C ARG A 101 -13.56 4.52 -42.50
N SER A 102 -14.48 5.28 -41.92
CA SER A 102 -15.71 4.81 -41.30
C SER A 102 -16.88 5.53 -41.97
N ILE A 103 -17.71 4.76 -42.67
CA ILE A 103 -18.85 5.25 -43.45
C ILE A 103 -20.14 4.74 -42.79
N SER A 104 -21.03 5.65 -42.43
CA SER A 104 -22.39 5.40 -41.94
C SER A 104 -23.38 6.26 -42.72
N GLU A 105 -24.68 6.07 -42.50
CA GLU A 105 -25.71 6.93 -43.10
C GLU A 105 -25.53 8.41 -42.74
N SER A 106 -25.09 8.68 -41.52
CA SER A 106 -24.93 10.03 -40.97
C SER A 106 -23.53 10.63 -41.14
N SER A 107 -22.50 9.83 -41.45
CA SER A 107 -21.11 10.28 -41.39
C SER A 107 -20.17 9.52 -42.31
N ASP A 108 -19.22 10.23 -42.91
CA ASP A 108 -18.06 9.65 -43.60
C ASP A 108 -16.80 10.26 -43.00
N THR A 109 -16.07 9.47 -42.24
CA THR A 109 -14.93 9.95 -41.46
C THR A 109 -13.68 9.18 -41.79
N LEU A 110 -12.63 9.90 -42.19
CA LEU A 110 -11.29 9.34 -42.37
C LEU A 110 -10.44 9.61 -41.14
N THR A 111 -10.12 8.54 -40.42
CA THR A 111 -9.21 8.57 -39.28
C THR A 111 -7.79 8.27 -39.75
N LYS A 112 -6.99 9.32 -39.96
CA LYS A 112 -5.60 9.18 -40.42
C LYS A 112 -4.76 8.33 -39.47
N TRP A 113 -3.83 7.53 -40.00
CA TRP A 113 -2.94 6.68 -39.20
C TRP A 113 -2.19 7.44 -38.10
N GLU A 114 -1.80 8.70 -38.35
CA GLU A 114 -1.10 9.57 -37.39
C GLU A 114 -1.91 9.92 -36.13
N THR A 115 -3.24 9.84 -36.20
CA THR A 115 -4.13 10.13 -35.07
C THR A 115 -4.34 8.90 -34.17
N ILE A 116 -4.08 7.71 -34.70
CA ILE A 116 -4.22 6.46 -33.97
C ILE A 116 -3.06 6.38 -32.98
N LYS A 117 -3.38 6.18 -31.70
CA LYS A 117 -2.38 6.07 -30.63
C LYS A 117 -2.05 4.63 -30.28
N ARG A 118 -3.00 3.72 -30.52
CA ARG A 118 -2.88 2.31 -30.16
C ARG A 118 -3.88 1.46 -30.94
N ILE A 119 -3.46 0.25 -31.27
CA ILE A 119 -4.30 -0.82 -31.77
C ILE A 119 -4.07 -2.00 -30.82
N GLU A 120 -5.14 -2.51 -30.22
CA GLU A 120 -5.07 -3.61 -29.26
C GLU A 120 -6.00 -4.73 -29.70
N ASP A 121 -5.48 -5.96 -29.62
CA ASP A 121 -6.29 -7.16 -29.74
C ASP A 121 -6.88 -7.53 -28.37
N ALA A 122 -8.20 -7.61 -28.29
CA ALA A 122 -8.93 -8.08 -27.12
C ALA A 122 -9.72 -9.36 -27.48
N PRO A 123 -10.11 -10.19 -26.49
CA PRO A 123 -10.70 -11.51 -26.76
C PRO A 123 -11.87 -11.47 -27.76
N GLU A 124 -12.78 -10.51 -27.61
CA GLU A 124 -13.98 -10.37 -28.46
C GLU A 124 -13.99 -9.10 -29.30
N TRP A 125 -12.94 -8.28 -29.24
CA TRP A 125 -12.93 -6.94 -29.83
C TRP A 125 -11.57 -6.60 -30.44
N LEU A 126 -11.57 -5.93 -31.59
CA LEU A 126 -10.43 -5.13 -32.00
C LEU A 126 -10.65 -3.70 -31.51
N TYR A 127 -9.66 -3.15 -30.84
CA TYR A 127 -9.74 -1.82 -30.23
C TYR A 127 -8.73 -0.87 -30.86
N VAL A 128 -9.23 0.24 -31.42
CA VAL A 128 -8.41 1.31 -32.00
C VAL A 128 -8.59 2.58 -31.18
N GLY A 129 -7.52 3.00 -30.48
CA GLY A 129 -7.54 4.19 -29.64
C GLY A 129 -7.08 5.44 -30.39
N LEU A 130 -7.95 6.44 -30.51
CA LEU A 130 -7.72 7.68 -31.27
C LEU A 130 -7.31 8.87 -30.40
N GLY A 131 -7.19 8.69 -29.08
CA GLY A 131 -6.86 9.75 -28.13
C GLY A 131 -7.58 9.65 -26.78
N PHE A 132 -7.57 10.75 -26.02
CA PHE A 132 -8.36 10.85 -24.79
C PHE A 132 -9.84 10.96 -25.20
N ARG A 133 -10.60 9.87 -25.02
CA ARG A 133 -12.08 9.75 -25.19
C ARG A 133 -12.62 9.38 -26.58
N LYS A 134 -11.79 9.23 -27.61
CA LYS A 134 -12.22 8.66 -28.91
C LYS A 134 -11.61 7.28 -29.11
N SER A 135 -12.45 6.33 -29.47
CA SER A 135 -12.03 4.97 -29.81
C SER A 135 -13.01 4.35 -30.77
N LEU A 136 -12.49 3.54 -31.67
CA LEU A 136 -13.24 2.62 -32.50
C LEU A 136 -13.15 1.22 -31.88
N ILE A 137 -14.30 0.57 -31.74
CA ILE A 137 -14.42 -0.78 -31.20
C ILE A 137 -15.06 -1.60 -32.32
N ILE A 138 -14.40 -2.67 -32.73
CA ILE A 138 -14.85 -3.56 -33.80
C ILE A 138 -15.08 -4.94 -33.16
N PRO A 139 -16.34 -5.37 -33.00
CA PRO A 139 -16.63 -6.68 -32.40
C PRO A 139 -16.18 -7.80 -33.34
N LYS A 140 -15.47 -8.81 -32.83
CA LYS A 140 -14.92 -9.90 -33.64
C LYS A 140 -15.99 -10.80 -34.29
N ARG A 141 -17.21 -10.80 -33.76
CA ARG A 141 -18.33 -11.59 -34.32
C ARG A 141 -18.84 -11.14 -35.69
N PHE A 142 -18.42 -9.95 -36.16
CA PHE A 142 -18.76 -9.48 -37.51
C PHE A 142 -17.79 -9.99 -38.58
N PHE A 143 -16.70 -10.64 -38.17
CA PHE A 143 -15.82 -11.36 -39.08
C PHE A 143 -16.35 -12.78 -39.27
N HIS A 144 -16.21 -13.33 -40.47
CA HIS A 144 -16.61 -14.68 -40.83
C HIS A 144 -15.78 -15.73 -40.08
N SER A 145 -14.53 -15.39 -39.74
CA SER A 145 -13.63 -16.27 -39.00
C SER A 145 -12.67 -15.48 -38.10
N PRO A 146 -12.09 -16.14 -37.07
CA PRO A 146 -11.00 -15.56 -36.29
C PRO A 146 -9.79 -15.17 -37.15
N ASP A 147 -9.51 -15.92 -38.21
CA ASP A 147 -8.40 -15.65 -39.13
C ASP A 147 -8.63 -14.37 -39.93
N GLU A 148 -9.88 -14.10 -40.34
CA GLU A 148 -10.23 -12.84 -41.01
C GLU A 148 -10.04 -11.64 -40.05
N ALA A 149 -10.42 -11.80 -38.77
CA ALA A 149 -10.18 -10.77 -37.76
C ALA A 149 -8.69 -10.53 -37.52
N ASN A 150 -7.88 -11.59 -37.51
CA ASN A 150 -6.43 -11.50 -37.38
C ASN A 150 -5.79 -10.84 -38.61
N TYR A 151 -6.20 -11.21 -39.81
CA TYR A 151 -5.74 -10.59 -41.06
C TYR A 151 -6.10 -9.09 -41.12
N PHE A 152 -7.32 -8.72 -40.69
CA PHE A 152 -7.72 -7.32 -40.57
C PHE A 152 -6.85 -6.55 -39.57
N LEU A 153 -6.57 -7.15 -38.41
CA LEU A 153 -5.68 -6.60 -37.40
C LEU A 153 -4.26 -6.42 -37.93
N GLU A 154 -3.70 -7.44 -38.57
CA GLU A 154 -2.37 -7.41 -39.19
C GLU A 154 -2.29 -6.32 -40.26
N SER A 155 -3.32 -6.17 -41.10
CA SER A 155 -3.41 -5.10 -42.09
C SER A 155 -3.39 -3.70 -41.45
N MET A 156 -4.13 -3.51 -40.34
CA MET A 156 -4.08 -2.24 -39.61
C MET A 156 -2.71 -2.01 -38.98
N GLN A 157 -2.12 -3.07 -38.42
CA GLN A 157 -0.82 -3.03 -37.76
C GLN A 157 0.30 -2.74 -38.76
N GLU A 158 0.33 -3.39 -39.92
CA GLU A 158 1.30 -3.17 -40.98
C GLU A 158 1.27 -1.73 -41.51
N LYS A 159 0.11 -1.06 -41.52
CA LYS A 159 0.04 0.36 -41.92
C LYS A 159 0.35 1.32 -40.77
N PHE A 160 0.09 0.88 -39.54
CA PHE A 160 0.37 1.63 -38.33
C PHE A 160 1.86 1.61 -37.93
N PHE A 161 2.53 0.46 -38.09
CA PHE A 161 3.88 0.21 -37.60
C PHE A 161 5.04 0.85 -38.40
N PRO A 162 4.99 1.09 -39.72
CA PRO A 162 6.07 1.74 -40.47
C PRO A 162 6.33 3.16 -39.97
N LYS A 163 5.30 3.85 -39.45
CA LYS A 163 5.42 5.19 -38.85
C LYS A 163 5.74 5.16 -37.35
N GLN A 164 5.43 4.08 -36.63
CA GLN A 164 5.89 3.89 -35.24
C GLN A 164 7.31 3.33 -35.13
N ALA A 165 7.81 2.59 -36.13
CA ALA A 165 9.22 2.20 -36.19
C ALA A 165 10.14 3.43 -36.34
N TYR A 166 9.65 4.49 -36.99
CA TYR A 166 10.32 5.80 -37.01
C TYR A 166 10.15 6.57 -35.67
N PHE A 167 9.08 6.29 -34.92
CA PHE A 167 8.84 6.80 -33.57
C PHE A 167 9.22 5.77 -32.49
N LYS A 168 10.54 5.74 -32.22
CA LYS A 168 11.12 5.42 -30.89
C LYS A 168 11.26 3.92 -30.62
N SER A 169 12.48 3.40 -30.79
CA SER A 169 12.98 2.31 -29.95
C SER A 169 12.62 2.65 -28.51
N ILE A 170 11.67 1.93 -27.90
CA ILE A 170 11.15 2.32 -26.59
C ILE A 170 12.20 1.96 -25.55
N ASN A 171 13.21 2.81 -25.44
CA ASN A 171 14.26 2.68 -24.46
C ASN A 171 13.70 3.18 -23.13
N GLY A 172 13.83 2.34 -22.09
CA GLY A 172 13.38 2.63 -20.73
C GLY A 172 14.10 3.84 -20.09
N LYS A 173 15.11 4.41 -20.75
CA LYS A 173 15.91 5.56 -20.29
C LYS A 173 15.11 6.72 -19.70
N HIS A 174 13.94 7.05 -20.25
CA HIS A 174 13.10 8.13 -19.70
C HIS A 174 12.60 7.85 -18.27
N LEU A 175 12.51 6.57 -17.90
CA LEU A 175 12.14 6.11 -16.56
C LEU A 175 13.32 6.03 -15.60
N TYR A 176 14.58 6.20 -16.05
CA TYR A 176 15.71 6.22 -15.13
C TYR A 176 15.61 7.38 -14.14
N LYS A 177 15.06 8.51 -14.58
CA LYS A 177 14.79 9.67 -13.71
C LYS A 177 13.75 9.35 -12.62
N TRP A 178 12.85 8.41 -12.87
CA TRP A 178 11.90 7.94 -11.85
C TRP A 178 12.60 7.10 -10.77
N GLY A 179 13.80 6.59 -11.04
CA GLY A 179 14.65 5.98 -10.01
C GLY A 179 15.01 6.92 -8.87
N LEU A 180 15.03 8.24 -9.11
CA LEU A 180 15.26 9.23 -8.04
C LEU A 180 14.13 9.26 -7.01
N LEU A 181 12.89 8.95 -7.43
CA LEU A 181 11.77 8.76 -6.50
C LEU A 181 11.98 7.54 -5.58
N GLY A 182 12.90 6.66 -5.97
CA GLY A 182 13.44 5.55 -5.18
C GLY A 182 14.05 5.95 -3.85
N LEU A 183 14.57 7.18 -3.75
CA LEU A 183 15.26 7.68 -2.56
C LEU A 183 14.31 8.22 -1.48
N ILE A 184 13.01 8.31 -1.78
CA ILE A 184 12.01 8.66 -0.79
C ILE A 184 11.45 7.33 -0.27
N PRO A 185 11.74 6.88 0.97
CA PRO A 185 11.60 5.49 1.41
C PRO A 185 10.26 4.85 0.99
N ASN A 186 9.14 5.47 1.35
CA ASN A 186 7.83 4.91 1.05
C ASN A 186 7.43 4.98 -0.44
N VAL A 187 7.83 6.05 -1.13
CA VAL A 187 7.61 6.20 -2.58
C VAL A 187 8.53 5.26 -3.36
N GLY A 188 9.68 4.91 -2.78
CA GLY A 188 10.70 4.05 -3.35
C GLY A 188 10.23 2.62 -3.52
N LEU A 189 9.40 2.12 -2.62
CA LEU A 189 8.78 0.80 -2.76
C LEU A 189 7.84 0.74 -3.98
N LEU A 190 6.94 1.74 -4.11
CA LEU A 190 5.97 1.81 -5.21
C LEU A 190 6.64 2.08 -6.56
N SER A 191 7.51 3.09 -6.62
CA SER A 191 8.26 3.43 -7.83
C SER A 191 9.22 2.30 -8.21
N GLY A 192 9.89 1.69 -7.25
CA GLY A 192 10.77 0.54 -7.42
C GLY A 192 10.04 -0.67 -8.01
N GLY A 193 8.86 -1.01 -7.47
CA GLY A 193 8.02 -2.08 -8.00
C GLY A 193 7.57 -1.83 -9.45
N ILE A 194 7.17 -0.59 -9.79
CA ILE A 194 6.79 -0.21 -11.16
C ILE A 194 7.99 -0.32 -12.11
N LEU A 195 9.17 0.17 -11.69
CA LEU A 195 10.40 0.12 -12.49
C LEU A 195 10.90 -1.31 -12.68
N LEU A 196 10.84 -2.14 -11.65
CA LEU A 196 11.21 -3.54 -11.71
C LEU A 196 10.27 -4.32 -12.65
N TYR A 197 8.95 -4.14 -12.49
CA TYR A 197 7.95 -4.75 -13.39
C TYR A 197 8.18 -4.35 -14.85
N LYS A 198 8.34 -3.04 -15.11
CA LYS A 198 8.57 -2.55 -16.47
C LYS A 198 9.94 -2.96 -17.01
N GLY A 199 10.96 -3.01 -16.17
CA GLY A 199 12.31 -3.43 -16.52
C GLY A 199 12.33 -4.88 -16.98
N ILE A 200 11.69 -5.78 -16.23
CA ILE A 200 11.66 -7.21 -16.54
C ILE A 200 10.71 -7.52 -17.71
N LEU A 201 9.47 -7.02 -17.63
CA LEU A 201 8.38 -7.49 -18.51
C LEU A 201 8.11 -6.59 -19.71
N THR A 202 8.37 -5.28 -19.62
CA THR A 202 8.01 -4.32 -20.70
C THR A 202 9.20 -4.00 -21.58
N TYR A 203 10.33 -3.59 -20.99
CA TYR A 203 11.50 -3.10 -21.72
C TYR A 203 12.64 -4.10 -21.81
N LYS A 204 12.59 -5.19 -21.03
CA LYS A 204 13.68 -6.17 -20.87
C LYS A 204 15.03 -5.49 -20.58
N ASP A 205 15.00 -4.38 -19.84
CA ASP A 205 16.15 -3.55 -19.50
C ASP A 205 16.67 -3.91 -18.10
N LYS A 206 17.88 -4.51 -18.07
CA LYS A 206 18.55 -4.90 -16.82
C LYS A 206 18.84 -3.70 -15.93
N LYS A 207 19.25 -2.55 -16.48
CA LYS A 207 19.56 -1.34 -15.69
C LYS A 207 18.30 -0.80 -15.02
N LEU A 208 17.17 -0.77 -15.75
CA LEU A 208 15.89 -0.35 -15.18
C LEU A 208 15.45 -1.29 -14.04
N SER A 209 15.69 -2.59 -14.21
CA SER A 209 15.39 -3.61 -13.21
C SER A 209 16.25 -3.44 -11.95
N PHE A 210 17.56 -3.19 -12.11
CA PHE A 210 18.47 -2.90 -10.99
C PHE A 210 18.09 -1.63 -10.24
N ILE A 211 17.71 -0.56 -10.95
CA ILE A 211 17.21 0.67 -10.30
C ILE A 211 15.95 0.35 -9.49
N GLY A 212 15.01 -0.40 -10.06
CA GLY A 212 13.79 -0.80 -9.35
C GLY A 212 14.05 -1.62 -8.10
N LEU A 213 14.95 -2.60 -8.18
CA LEU A 213 15.37 -3.42 -7.04
C LEU A 213 16.08 -2.58 -5.97
N GLY A 214 16.97 -1.68 -6.38
CA GLY A 214 17.69 -0.77 -5.49
C GLY A 214 16.76 0.15 -4.70
N SER A 215 15.73 0.70 -5.35
CA SER A 215 14.72 1.52 -4.68
C SER A 215 13.97 0.74 -3.59
N ILE A 216 13.59 -0.51 -3.86
CA ILE A 216 12.92 -1.38 -2.88
C ILE A 216 13.87 -1.68 -1.71
N ALA A 217 15.10 -2.08 -1.99
CA ALA A 217 16.09 -2.40 -0.97
C ALA A 217 16.41 -1.18 -0.08
N PHE A 218 16.52 0.01 -0.68
CA PHE A 218 16.74 1.25 0.05
C PHE A 218 15.62 1.54 1.06
N THR A 219 14.35 1.32 0.69
CA THR A 219 13.22 1.46 1.63
C THR A 219 13.38 0.59 2.87
N PHE A 220 13.73 -0.68 2.69
CA PHE A 220 13.93 -1.62 3.81
C PHE A 220 15.12 -1.21 4.68
N ILE A 221 16.26 -0.87 4.07
CA ILE A 221 17.46 -0.42 4.78
C ILE A 221 17.17 0.85 5.57
N PHE A 222 16.47 1.82 4.95
CA PHE A 222 16.12 3.08 5.60
C PHE A 222 15.26 2.85 6.84
N TRP A 223 14.18 2.05 6.74
CA TRP A 223 13.29 1.78 7.87
C TRP A 223 13.99 0.99 8.97
N PHE A 224 14.81 0.00 8.60
CA PHE A 224 15.63 -0.73 9.55
C PHE A 224 16.55 0.22 10.32
N ALA A 225 17.30 1.06 9.61
CA ALA A 225 18.17 2.07 10.23
C ALA A 225 17.39 3.08 11.08
N ALA A 226 16.23 3.55 10.61
CA ALA A 226 15.41 4.51 11.33
C ALA A 226 14.87 3.93 12.66
N ILE A 227 14.45 2.66 12.66
CA ILE A 227 14.05 1.95 13.88
C ILE A 227 15.24 1.82 14.82
N THR A 228 16.39 1.33 14.34
CA THR A 228 17.60 1.19 15.17
C THR A 228 18.07 2.52 15.76
N ILE A 229 18.00 3.62 15.00
CA ILE A 229 18.35 4.96 15.48
C ILE A 229 17.31 5.45 16.50
N SER A 230 16.01 5.22 16.24
CA SER A 230 14.92 5.60 17.14
C SER A 230 15.04 4.91 18.49
N GLU A 231 15.23 3.59 18.50
CA GLU A 231 15.41 2.78 19.72
C GLU A 231 16.63 3.21 20.53
N ASN A 232 17.72 3.59 19.86
CA ASN A 232 18.93 4.06 20.52
C ASN A 232 18.93 5.54 20.91
N SER A 233 17.90 6.31 20.50
CA SER A 233 17.83 7.74 20.76
C SER A 233 17.59 8.05 22.24
N ASN A 234 18.25 9.09 22.76
CA ASN A 234 18.06 9.55 24.13
C ASN A 234 16.60 9.96 24.41
N SER A 235 15.86 10.43 23.41
CA SER A 235 14.45 10.79 23.56
C SER A 235 13.58 9.58 23.86
N HIS A 236 13.81 8.45 23.19
CA HIS A 236 13.07 7.22 23.45
C HIS A 236 13.41 6.66 24.84
N LYS A 237 14.72 6.63 25.18
CA LYS A 237 15.20 6.26 26.51
C LYS A 237 14.55 7.10 27.61
N ASN A 238 14.58 8.44 27.47
CA ASN A 238 13.97 9.36 28.44
C ASN A 238 12.46 9.14 28.57
N SER A 239 11.75 8.92 27.46
CA SER A 239 10.31 8.66 27.49
C SER A 239 9.97 7.37 28.23
N ILE A 240 10.75 6.30 28.04
CA ILE A 240 10.56 5.04 28.76
C ILE A 240 10.94 5.20 30.23
N THR A 241 12.04 5.92 30.54
CA THR A 241 12.41 6.26 31.92
C THR A 241 11.29 7.01 32.62
N GLU A 242 10.65 7.98 31.97
CA GLU A 242 9.53 8.72 32.54
C GLU A 242 8.32 7.82 32.81
N GLN A 243 7.98 6.93 31.87
CA GLN A 243 6.90 5.95 32.06
C GLN A 243 7.20 4.99 33.22
N THR A 244 8.44 4.49 33.29
CA THR A 244 8.91 3.59 34.36
C THR A 244 8.82 4.28 35.71
N ASN A 245 9.27 5.53 35.81
CA ASN A 245 9.16 6.33 37.03
C ASN A 245 7.71 6.56 37.45
N LYS A 246 6.79 6.83 36.49
CA LYS A 246 5.36 6.96 36.79
C LYS A 246 4.79 5.67 37.36
N GLN A 247 5.10 4.52 36.78
CA GLN A 247 4.64 3.23 37.28
C GLN A 247 5.22 2.90 38.66
N LEU A 248 6.53 3.13 38.86
CA LEU A 248 7.19 2.94 40.15
C LEU A 248 6.55 3.80 41.26
N ASN A 249 6.27 5.07 40.97
CA ASN A 249 5.61 5.98 41.92
C ASN A 249 4.18 5.54 42.23
N GLU A 250 3.45 5.03 41.24
CA GLU A 250 2.09 4.54 41.46
C GLU A 250 2.07 3.24 42.28
N LEU A 251 3.04 2.34 42.06
CA LEU A 251 3.25 1.15 42.88
C LEU A 251 3.59 1.49 44.33
N VAL A 252 4.42 2.52 44.56
CA VAL A 252 4.67 3.04 45.92
C VAL A 252 3.36 3.42 46.60
N LYS A 253 2.48 4.18 45.93
CA LYS A 253 1.18 4.56 46.52
C LYS A 253 0.33 3.33 46.88
N GLN A 254 0.29 2.32 46.01
CA GLN A 254 -0.45 1.09 46.27
C GLN A 254 0.13 0.28 47.43
N LEU A 255 1.46 0.16 47.52
CA LEU A 255 2.15 -0.53 48.60
C LEU A 255 1.88 0.15 49.96
N GLU A 256 1.93 1.48 50.00
CA GLU A 256 1.63 2.23 51.22
C GLU A 256 0.15 2.13 51.62
N PHE A 257 -0.75 2.17 50.63
CA PHE A 257 -2.19 1.96 50.88
C PHE A 257 -2.47 0.56 51.42
N TYR A 258 -1.84 -0.47 50.85
CA TYR A 258 -1.95 -1.85 51.33
C TYR A 258 -1.46 -1.99 52.78
N ASN A 259 -0.29 -1.42 53.09
CA ASN A 259 0.26 -1.43 54.44
C ASN A 259 -0.62 -0.68 55.45
N MET A 260 -1.27 0.41 55.03
CA MET A 260 -2.23 1.12 55.87
C MET A 260 -3.46 0.27 56.23
N GLN A 261 -3.92 -0.58 55.30
CA GLN A 261 -5.07 -1.45 55.53
C GLN A 261 -4.73 -2.70 56.35
N ASN A 262 -3.55 -3.29 56.11
CA ASN A 262 -3.18 -4.60 56.65
C ASN A 262 -2.13 -4.53 57.78
N ASN A 263 -1.59 -3.35 58.08
CA ASN A 263 -0.46 -3.11 58.98
C ASN A 263 0.85 -3.85 58.62
N VAL A 264 0.92 -4.43 57.43
CA VAL A 264 2.08 -5.16 56.89
C VAL A 264 2.15 -4.91 55.38
N TYR A 265 3.36 -4.80 54.82
CA TYR A 265 3.57 -4.77 53.36
C TYR A 265 3.31 -6.14 52.73
N PRO A 266 2.85 -6.22 51.47
CA PRO A 266 2.59 -7.50 50.83
C PRO A 266 3.89 -8.30 50.64
N ASP A 267 3.78 -9.63 50.61
CA ASP A 267 4.94 -10.51 50.34
C ASP A 267 5.34 -10.45 48.86
N SER A 268 4.42 -10.06 47.97
CA SER A 268 4.67 -9.91 46.54
C SER A 268 3.81 -8.82 45.91
N LEU A 269 4.28 -8.23 44.82
CA LEU A 269 3.51 -7.27 44.02
C LEU A 269 2.20 -7.85 43.47
N LYS A 270 2.09 -9.19 43.40
CA LYS A 270 0.88 -9.88 42.93
C LYS A 270 -0.31 -9.77 43.89
N GLN A 271 -0.08 -9.34 45.13
CA GLN A 271 -1.14 -9.13 46.13
C GLN A 271 -1.78 -7.73 46.04
N LEU A 272 -1.27 -6.84 45.17
CA LEU A 272 -1.83 -5.52 44.96
C LEU A 272 -3.06 -5.56 44.02
N ALA A 273 -3.98 -4.63 44.19
CA ALA A 273 -5.08 -4.45 43.23
C ALA A 273 -4.49 -4.06 41.85
N ASN A 274 -4.89 -4.76 40.79
CA ASN A 274 -4.33 -4.66 39.43
C ASN A 274 -2.90 -5.25 39.23
N ALA A 275 -2.50 -6.19 40.09
CA ALA A 275 -1.23 -6.92 40.09
C ALA A 275 -0.69 -7.38 38.72
N GLU A 276 -1.53 -7.89 37.82
CA GLU A 276 -1.08 -8.45 36.53
C GLU A 276 -0.59 -7.38 35.56
N ALA A 277 -1.12 -6.16 35.63
CA ALA A 277 -0.74 -5.09 34.71
C ALA A 277 0.57 -4.41 35.10
N TRP A 278 0.96 -4.45 36.39
CA TRP A 278 1.99 -3.55 36.95
C TRP A 278 3.23 -4.29 37.48
N THR A 279 3.26 -5.62 37.38
CA THR A 279 4.40 -6.44 37.80
C THR A 279 5.56 -6.39 36.81
N TYR A 280 5.29 -6.11 35.53
CA TYR A 280 6.32 -6.05 34.49
C TYR A 280 6.98 -4.68 34.38
N ASP A 281 8.30 -4.71 34.13
CA ASP A 281 9.10 -3.52 33.91
C ASP A 281 8.87 -2.94 32.49
N PRO A 282 8.36 -1.69 32.37
CA PRO A 282 8.16 -1.01 31.09
C PRO A 282 9.43 -0.92 30.24
N MET A 283 10.61 -0.88 30.86
CA MET A 283 11.88 -0.92 30.12
C MET A 283 11.97 -2.21 29.31
N THR A 284 11.80 -3.35 29.96
CA THR A 284 11.98 -4.65 29.29
C THR A 284 10.90 -4.98 28.26
N LEU A 285 9.68 -4.48 28.48
CA LEU A 285 8.57 -4.57 27.52
C LEU A 285 8.84 -3.73 26.27
N SER A 286 9.38 -2.51 26.44
CA SER A 286 9.56 -1.57 25.32
C SER A 286 10.71 -1.95 24.38
N PHE A 287 11.70 -2.70 24.87
CA PHE A 287 12.82 -3.20 24.05
C PHE A 287 12.60 -4.62 23.48
N ASN A 288 11.34 -5.08 23.46
CA ASN A 288 10.93 -6.34 22.84
C ASN A 288 11.76 -7.55 23.30
N MET A 289 12.08 -7.60 24.59
CA MET A 289 12.81 -8.72 25.17
C MET A 289 11.93 -9.96 25.18
N LYS A 290 12.48 -11.11 24.77
CA LYS A 290 11.75 -12.40 24.70
C LYS A 290 11.04 -12.77 26.00
N HIS A 291 11.52 -12.26 27.14
CA HIS A 291 10.89 -12.41 28.44
C HIS A 291 10.96 -11.05 29.16
N PRO A 292 9.82 -10.34 29.34
CA PRO A 292 9.81 -9.11 30.12
C PRO A 292 10.19 -9.45 31.56
N LYS A 293 11.10 -8.66 32.15
CA LYS A 293 11.50 -8.85 33.55
C LYS A 293 10.46 -8.19 34.44
N GLU A 294 10.19 -8.83 35.58
CA GLU A 294 9.39 -8.22 36.64
C GLU A 294 10.22 -7.13 37.35
N LEU A 295 9.54 -6.14 37.93
CA LEU A 295 10.16 -5.15 38.80
C LEU A 295 10.75 -5.83 40.05
N ILE A 296 11.88 -5.34 40.53
CA ILE A 296 12.50 -5.89 41.74
C ILE A 296 11.78 -5.33 42.97
N TYR A 297 11.18 -6.22 43.74
CA TYR A 297 10.53 -5.90 45.01
C TYR A 297 11.09 -6.77 46.14
N LYS A 298 11.52 -6.15 47.23
CA LYS A 298 11.97 -6.83 48.45
C LYS A 298 11.34 -6.17 49.66
N THR A 299 10.86 -6.96 50.63
CA THR A 299 10.22 -6.47 51.85
C THR A 299 10.95 -6.94 53.10
N SER A 300 11.00 -6.09 54.14
CA SER A 300 11.55 -6.36 55.46
C SER A 300 10.69 -5.69 56.53
N ARG A 301 9.72 -6.44 57.08
CA ARG A 301 8.78 -6.04 58.15
C ARG A 301 8.07 -4.70 57.92
N LYS A 302 8.76 -3.58 58.17
CA LYS A 302 8.26 -2.21 58.07
C LYS A 302 8.87 -1.40 56.91
N LYS A 303 9.67 -2.04 56.06
CA LYS A 303 10.36 -1.38 54.96
C LYS A 303 10.33 -2.24 53.70
N TYR A 304 10.46 -1.61 52.54
CA TYR A 304 10.59 -2.31 51.27
C TYR A 304 11.52 -1.57 50.30
N GLU A 305 12.05 -2.30 49.34
CA GLU A 305 12.81 -1.81 48.20
C GLU A 305 12.03 -2.13 46.93
N LEU A 306 11.96 -1.16 46.02
CA LEU A 306 11.29 -1.26 44.72
C LEU A 306 12.10 -0.50 43.66
N TYR A 307 12.49 -1.18 42.59
CA TYR A 307 13.19 -0.56 41.46
C TYR A 307 13.07 -1.36 40.15
N SER A 308 13.36 -0.67 39.04
CA SER A 308 13.60 -1.26 37.72
C SER A 308 15.10 -1.40 37.51
N VAL A 309 15.53 -2.48 36.85
CA VAL A 309 16.96 -2.76 36.54
C VAL A 309 17.51 -1.95 35.36
N GLY A 310 16.74 -0.97 34.87
CA GLY A 310 17.16 -0.14 33.74
C GLY A 310 17.30 -0.88 32.41
N LEU A 311 18.05 -0.27 31.49
CA LEU A 311 18.38 -0.76 30.16
C LEU A 311 19.48 -1.82 30.17
N ASP A 312 20.42 -1.76 31.11
CA ASP A 312 21.53 -2.71 31.21
C ASP A 312 21.11 -4.08 31.75
N LEU A 313 19.93 -4.15 32.37
CA LEU A 313 19.30 -5.35 32.93
C LEU A 313 20.07 -6.01 34.07
N ILE A 314 21.03 -5.29 34.66
CA ILE A 314 21.91 -5.78 35.73
C ILE A 314 21.50 -5.03 37.01
N PRO A 315 21.00 -5.74 38.04
CA PRO A 315 20.65 -5.09 39.30
C PRO A 315 21.88 -4.55 40.02
N GLY A 316 21.72 -3.41 40.71
CA GLY A 316 22.75 -2.76 41.50
C GLY A 316 23.68 -1.84 40.71
N THR A 317 23.29 -1.45 39.49
CA THR A 317 24.09 -0.52 38.67
C THR A 317 23.57 0.91 38.78
N LYS A 318 24.24 1.84 38.11
CA LYS A 318 23.79 3.24 38.01
C LYS A 318 22.56 3.41 37.10
N ASP A 319 22.21 2.37 36.36
CA ASP A 319 21.10 2.36 35.42
C ASP A 319 19.76 1.99 36.10
N ASP A 320 19.83 1.47 37.34
CA ASP A 320 18.66 1.17 38.16
C ASP A 320 17.79 2.42 38.37
N LEU A 321 16.50 2.29 38.06
CA LEU A 321 15.51 3.34 38.21
C LEU A 321 14.71 3.14 39.50
N TYR A 322 14.72 4.16 40.35
CA TYR A 322 14.00 4.18 41.62
C TYR A 322 12.84 5.18 41.59
N PRO A 323 11.79 4.95 42.40
CA PRO A 323 10.74 5.93 42.64
C PRO A 323 11.30 7.32 42.96
N THR A 324 10.69 8.34 42.37
CA THR A 324 11.02 9.76 42.57
C THR A 324 10.05 10.35 43.59
N ILE A 325 10.23 10.01 44.86
CA ILE A 325 9.42 10.57 45.95
C ILE A 325 9.93 11.98 46.28
N THR A 326 9.09 13.00 46.08
CA THR A 326 9.42 14.39 46.39
C THR A 326 9.45 14.62 47.91
N LYS A 327 10.51 15.27 48.42
CA LYS A 327 10.73 15.57 49.85
C LYS A 327 9.64 16.43 50.54
N GLY A 328 8.57 16.81 49.83
CA GLY A 328 7.44 17.57 50.37
C GLY A 328 6.35 16.72 51.02
N ASP A 329 6.39 15.40 50.85
CA ASP A 329 5.39 14.51 51.42
C ASP A 329 5.71 14.21 52.90
N THR A 330 4.83 14.64 53.80
CA THR A 330 4.98 14.53 55.26
C THR A 330 4.73 13.13 55.83
N ILE A 331 4.51 12.13 54.97
CA ILE A 331 4.20 10.75 55.33
C ILE A 331 5.51 9.96 55.52
N LYS A 332 5.62 9.20 56.60
CA LYS A 332 6.73 8.25 56.78
C LYS A 332 6.52 7.05 55.84
N TYR A 333 7.21 7.06 54.70
CA TYR A 333 7.21 5.94 53.75
C TYR A 333 8.08 4.78 54.25
N GLY A 334 7.67 3.54 53.95
CA GLY A 334 8.50 2.35 54.19
C GLY A 334 9.56 2.11 53.10
N PHE A 335 9.46 2.84 51.99
CA PHE A 335 10.41 2.74 50.88
C PHE A 335 11.84 3.09 51.29
N VAL A 336 12.79 2.24 50.92
CA VAL A 336 14.24 2.45 51.07
C VAL A 336 14.98 2.04 49.80
N ARG A 337 16.15 2.65 49.58
CA ARG A 337 17.09 2.27 48.50
C ARG A 337 18.19 1.40 49.11
N GLY A 338 18.38 0.18 48.60
CA GLY A 338 19.37 -0.78 49.06
C GLY A 338 19.02 -1.42 50.40
N LEU A 339 18.17 -2.46 50.38
CA LEU A 339 17.86 -3.29 51.57
C LEU A 339 18.96 -4.31 51.88
#